data_AF-A0A1G3FVF4-F1
#
_entry.id   AF-A0A1G3FVF4-F1
#
_cell.length_a   1.000
_cell.length_b   1.000
_cell.length_c   1.000
_cell.angle_alpha   90.00
_cell.angle_beta   90.00
_cell.angle_gamma   90.00
#
_symmetry.space_group_name_H-M   'P 1'
#
loop_
_entity.id
_entity.type
_entity.pdbx_description
1 polymer ?
#
loop_
_entity_poly.entity_id
_entity_poly.type
_entity_poly.pdbx_seq_one_letter_code
_entity_poly.pdbx_strand_id
1 'polypeptide(L)'
;MEKIGATKPGRANNVLDAMKAMFSWATGPRELVGRDPTHGVRRFEAGAGHKPWTPAQLKFADETLTGPLRRAYVLARYTGQRVSDLVRLGPTDIDEGGFSLPQKKTGFQPWCPIFPELEAEMANWEKRPGPYLIQETGKGAGKPFSTNQLWKELDKAREKHPELEGAVWHGLRANAVIRLRQANYTGQQISDMVGMSIEMIERYCRHADRKAGGQAVLREMKERNKTKAVKL
;
A
#
# COMPACT_ATOMS: atom_id res chain seq x y z
N MET A 1 14.20 8.53 -31.23
CA MET A 1 13.48 7.91 -30.08
C MET A 1 13.69 8.78 -28.85
N GLU A 2 12.62 9.34 -28.28
CA GLU A 2 12.67 9.98 -26.96
C GLU A 2 13.06 8.94 -25.91
N LYS A 3 14.20 9.13 -25.25
CA LYS A 3 14.72 8.20 -24.23
C LYS A 3 14.23 8.54 -22.83
N ILE A 4 13.71 9.75 -22.62
CA ILE A 4 13.28 10.24 -21.31
C ILE A 4 11.98 9.55 -20.92
N GLY A 5 11.92 9.02 -19.69
CA GLY A 5 10.72 8.37 -19.17
C GLY A 5 10.44 6.95 -19.67
N ALA A 6 11.20 6.42 -20.65
CA ALA A 6 10.97 5.10 -21.24
C ALA A 6 11.04 3.93 -20.23
N THR A 7 11.99 3.98 -19.29
CA THR A 7 12.17 2.92 -18.28
C THR A 7 11.60 3.26 -16.91
N LYS A 8 11.52 4.56 -16.58
CA LYS A 8 11.09 5.06 -15.25
C LYS A 8 10.17 6.28 -15.43
N PRO A 9 8.96 6.11 -16.00
CA PRO A 9 8.08 7.22 -16.33
C PRO A 9 7.67 8.02 -15.09
N GLY A 10 7.48 7.36 -13.95
CA GLY A 10 7.18 8.04 -12.68
C GLY A 10 8.30 8.98 -12.20
N ARG A 11 9.57 8.58 -12.33
CA ARG A 11 10.71 9.45 -11.97
C ARG A 11 10.83 10.62 -12.94
N ALA A 12 10.63 10.38 -14.23
CA ALA A 12 10.64 11.43 -15.24
C ALA A 12 9.50 12.44 -15.00
N ASN A 13 8.31 11.97 -14.65
CA ASN A 13 7.19 12.84 -14.29
C ASN A 13 7.47 13.65 -13.02
N ASN A 14 8.12 13.10 -11.99
CA ASN A 14 8.49 13.89 -10.80
C ASN A 14 9.48 15.02 -11.14
N VAL A 15 10.45 14.76 -12.02
CA VAL A 15 11.37 15.80 -12.50
C VAL A 15 10.60 16.86 -13.29
N LEU A 16 9.71 16.44 -14.18
CA LEU A 16 8.86 17.35 -14.93
C LEU A 16 7.99 18.22 -14.02
N ASP A 17 7.38 17.64 -12.99
CA ASP A 17 6.54 18.36 -12.03
C ASP A 17 7.37 19.38 -11.23
N ALA A 18 8.60 19.04 -10.83
CA ALA A 18 9.52 19.97 -10.17
C ALA A 18 9.95 21.13 -11.10
N MET A 19 10.27 20.82 -12.35
CA MET A 19 10.60 21.86 -13.35
C MET A 19 9.41 22.77 -13.62
N LYS A 20 8.20 22.22 -13.79
CA LYS A 20 6.96 23.00 -13.98
C LYS A 20 6.71 23.96 -12.81
N ALA A 21 6.88 23.49 -11.57
CA ALA A 21 6.72 24.33 -10.39
C ALA A 21 7.74 25.48 -10.37
N MET A 22 9.02 25.17 -10.62
CA MET A 22 10.09 26.17 -10.64
C MET A 22 9.90 27.21 -11.74
N PHE A 23 9.59 26.78 -12.98
CA PHE A 23 9.43 27.70 -14.10
C PHE A 23 8.14 28.50 -14.01
N SER A 24 7.04 27.93 -13.51
CA SER A 24 5.83 28.68 -13.20
C SER A 24 6.08 29.82 -12.20
N TRP A 25 6.85 29.54 -11.14
CA TRP A 25 7.29 30.56 -10.19
C TRP A 25 8.19 31.63 -10.82
N ALA A 26 9.11 31.22 -11.70
CA ALA A 26 10.05 32.11 -12.35
C ALA A 26 9.40 33.00 -13.42
N THR A 27 8.44 32.48 -14.19
CA THR A 27 7.75 33.22 -15.26
C THR A 27 6.63 34.10 -14.72
N GLY A 28 5.92 33.66 -13.67
CA GLY A 28 4.80 34.41 -13.10
C GLY A 28 5.28 35.39 -12.02
N PRO A 29 5.27 35.00 -10.72
CA PRO A 29 5.53 35.91 -9.60
C PRO A 29 6.86 36.69 -9.63
N ARG A 30 7.86 36.25 -10.41
CA ARG A 30 9.20 36.85 -10.42
C ARG A 30 9.63 37.42 -11.76
N GLU A 31 8.93 37.09 -12.84
CA GLU A 31 9.23 37.55 -14.21
C GLU A 31 10.71 37.39 -14.64
N LEU A 32 11.41 36.38 -14.10
CA LEU A 32 12.84 36.12 -14.35
C LEU A 32 13.09 35.44 -15.71
N VAL A 33 12.05 34.83 -16.28
CA VAL A 33 12.12 34.10 -17.55
C VAL A 33 10.90 34.48 -18.40
N GLY A 34 11.11 34.84 -19.66
CA GLY A 34 10.02 35.28 -20.55
C GLY A 34 9.14 34.16 -21.10
N ARG A 35 9.54 32.88 -20.98
CA ARG A 35 8.78 31.72 -21.45
C ARG A 35 9.10 30.47 -20.64
N ASP A 36 8.07 29.72 -20.25
CA ASP A 36 8.22 28.43 -19.58
C ASP A 36 8.68 27.35 -20.59
N PRO A 37 9.90 26.78 -20.46
CA PRO A 37 10.40 25.74 -21.34
C PRO A 37 9.70 24.39 -21.15
N THR A 38 8.95 24.20 -20.07
CA THR A 38 8.16 22.99 -19.81
C THR A 38 6.79 23.01 -20.48
N HIS A 39 6.40 24.16 -21.05
CA HIS A 39 5.15 24.31 -21.78
C HIS A 39 5.11 23.33 -22.96
N GLY A 40 4.05 22.52 -23.05
CA GLY A 40 3.87 21.52 -24.10
C GLY A 40 4.51 20.15 -23.80
N VAL A 41 5.33 20.03 -22.75
CA VAL A 41 5.86 18.73 -22.33
C VAL A 41 4.76 17.92 -21.65
N ARG A 42 4.31 16.85 -22.34
CA ARG A 42 3.29 15.91 -21.86
C ARG A 42 3.88 14.99 -20.78
N ARG A 43 3.03 14.54 -19.86
CA ARG A 43 3.41 13.52 -18.89
C ARG A 43 3.71 12.21 -19.61
N PHE A 44 4.70 11.48 -19.13
CA PHE A 44 5.01 10.14 -19.59
C PHE A 44 3.95 9.16 -19.05
N GLU A 45 3.45 8.29 -19.93
CA GLU A 45 2.49 7.23 -19.59
C GLU A 45 3.01 6.42 -18.39
N ALA A 46 2.25 6.45 -17.29
CA ALA A 46 2.60 5.71 -16.11
C ALA A 46 2.19 4.24 -16.27
N GLY A 47 3.07 3.31 -15.89
CA GLY A 47 2.74 1.88 -15.91
C GLY A 47 1.61 1.50 -14.94
N ALA A 48 1.28 0.20 -14.92
CA ALA A 48 0.16 -0.37 -14.16
C ALA A 48 0.17 -0.11 -12.65
N GLY A 49 1.26 0.42 -12.08
CA GLY A 49 1.44 0.68 -10.65
C GLY A 49 2.06 -0.52 -9.93
N HIS A 50 2.10 -0.47 -8.60
CA HIS A 50 2.58 -1.60 -7.80
C HIS A 50 1.54 -2.72 -7.77
N LYS A 51 1.97 -3.94 -8.16
CA LYS A 51 1.11 -5.12 -8.10
C LYS A 51 0.94 -5.59 -6.65
N PRO A 52 -0.24 -6.10 -6.27
CA PRO A 52 -0.41 -6.80 -5.00
C PRO A 52 0.48 -8.04 -4.97
N TRP A 53 0.86 -8.47 -3.76
CA TRP A 53 1.52 -9.76 -3.56
C TRP A 53 0.58 -10.88 -3.98
N THR A 54 1.13 -11.90 -4.62
CA THR A 54 0.37 -13.07 -5.06
C THR A 54 -0.07 -13.92 -3.87
N PRO A 55 -1.11 -14.77 -4.03
CA PRO A 55 -1.48 -15.71 -2.97
C PRO A 55 -0.33 -16.61 -2.51
N ALA A 56 0.56 -17.02 -3.43
CA ALA A 56 1.74 -17.82 -3.10
C ALA A 56 2.76 -17.03 -2.26
N GLN A 57 2.99 -15.75 -2.61
CA GLN A 57 3.84 -14.84 -1.82
C GLN A 57 3.30 -14.63 -0.42
N LEU A 58 1.99 -14.39 -0.30
CA LEU A 58 1.33 -14.22 1.00
C LEU A 58 1.42 -15.49 1.83
N LYS A 59 1.14 -16.66 1.24
CA LYS A 59 1.26 -17.94 1.93
C LYS A 59 2.69 -18.19 2.41
N PHE A 60 3.67 -18.05 1.52
CA PHE A 60 5.09 -18.18 1.88
C PHE A 60 5.46 -17.23 3.02
N ALA A 61 5.01 -15.98 2.95
CA ALA A 61 5.29 -14.98 3.98
C ALA A 61 4.59 -15.27 5.33
N ASP A 62 3.41 -15.89 5.28
CA ASP A 62 2.69 -16.36 6.46
C ASP A 62 3.42 -17.52 7.16
N GLU A 63 4.01 -18.42 6.38
CA GLU A 63 4.64 -19.64 6.88
C GLU A 63 6.12 -19.47 7.24
N THR A 64 6.84 -18.55 6.57
CA THR A 64 8.32 -18.56 6.58
C THR A 64 8.95 -17.29 7.16
N LEU A 65 8.33 -16.12 7.03
CA LEU A 65 8.95 -14.88 7.52
C LEU A 65 8.98 -14.88 9.05
N THR A 66 10.06 -14.38 9.63
CA THR A 66 10.24 -14.25 11.08
C THR A 66 10.83 -12.87 11.45
N GLY A 67 10.90 -12.59 12.76
CA GLY A 67 11.55 -11.40 13.30
C GLY A 67 10.95 -10.08 12.79
N PRO A 68 11.78 -9.03 12.60
CA PRO A 68 11.29 -7.71 12.20
C PRO A 68 10.64 -7.68 10.82
N LEU A 69 11.05 -8.58 9.91
CA LEU A 69 10.48 -8.66 8.58
C LEU A 69 9.05 -9.23 8.62
N ARG A 70 8.80 -10.28 9.42
CA ARG A 70 7.43 -10.75 9.72
C ARG A 70 6.58 -9.61 10.27
N ARG A 71 7.11 -8.90 11.29
CA ARG A 71 6.39 -7.79 11.94
C ARG A 71 5.99 -6.71 10.94
N ALA A 72 6.92 -6.29 10.07
CA ALA A 72 6.64 -5.31 9.04
C ALA A 72 5.62 -5.81 8.01
N TYR A 73 5.73 -7.09 7.61
CA TYR A 73 4.80 -7.73 6.69
C TYR A 73 3.37 -7.77 7.25
N VAL A 74 3.16 -8.23 8.49
CA VAL A 74 1.82 -8.30 9.08
C VAL A 74 1.24 -6.91 9.30
N LEU A 75 2.04 -5.94 9.78
CA LEU A 75 1.59 -4.55 9.90
C LEU A 75 1.18 -3.99 8.52
N ALA A 76 1.99 -4.18 7.47
CA ALA A 76 1.67 -3.72 6.13
C ALA A 76 0.40 -4.36 5.56
N ARG A 77 0.26 -5.67 5.72
CA ARG A 77 -0.85 -6.47 5.17
C ARG A 77 -2.19 -6.13 5.82
N TYR A 78 -2.21 -5.92 7.13
CA TYR A 78 -3.47 -5.71 7.86
C TYR A 78 -3.85 -4.23 7.98
N THR A 79 -2.87 -3.34 8.15
CA THR A 79 -3.17 -1.90 8.28
C THR A 79 -3.25 -1.18 6.94
N GLY A 80 -2.62 -1.75 5.92
CA GLY A 80 -2.46 -1.12 4.61
C GLY A 80 -1.60 0.14 4.64
N GLN A 81 -0.94 0.52 5.74
CA GLN A 81 -0.17 1.78 5.83
C GLN A 81 1.02 1.82 4.87
N ARG A 82 1.49 3.04 4.53
CA ARG A 82 2.70 3.19 3.70
C ARG A 82 3.93 2.79 4.51
N VAL A 83 4.97 2.33 3.82
CA VAL A 83 6.26 1.96 4.45
C VAL A 83 6.88 3.08 5.30
N SER A 84 6.63 4.35 4.94
CA SER A 84 7.07 5.52 5.72
C SER A 84 6.34 5.70 7.05
N ASP A 85 5.14 5.13 7.15
CA ASP A 85 4.27 5.21 8.32
C ASP A 85 4.41 3.93 9.17
N LEU A 86 4.59 2.76 8.54
CA LEU A 86 4.86 1.49 9.23
C LEU A 86 6.06 1.56 10.18
N VAL A 87 7.13 2.25 9.78
CA VAL A 87 8.35 2.40 10.60
C VAL A 87 8.16 3.36 11.79
N ARG A 88 7.04 4.07 11.86
CA ARG A 88 6.69 4.99 12.96
C ARG A 88 5.64 4.40 13.89
N LEU A 89 4.79 3.53 13.36
CA LEU A 89 3.66 2.94 14.07
C LEU A 89 4.12 2.20 15.32
N GLY A 90 3.51 2.51 16.46
CA GLY A 90 3.82 1.95 17.76
C GLY A 90 2.61 1.87 18.70
N PRO A 91 2.80 1.36 19.94
CA PRO A 91 1.71 1.19 20.91
C PRO A 91 1.02 2.50 21.30
N THR A 92 1.73 3.62 21.23
CA THR A 92 1.18 4.96 21.54
C THR A 92 0.20 5.47 20.50
N ASP A 93 0.13 4.82 19.34
CA ASP A 93 -0.83 5.15 18.28
C ASP A 93 -2.12 4.31 18.40
N ILE A 94 -2.22 3.42 19.41
CA ILE A 94 -3.44 2.65 19.65
C ILE A 94 -4.49 3.55 20.27
N ASP A 95 -5.68 3.54 19.66
CA ASP A 95 -6.85 4.31 20.05
C ASP A 95 -8.10 3.44 19.91
N GLU A 96 -8.75 3.11 21.03
CA GLU A 96 -9.99 2.32 21.10
C GLU A 96 -10.01 1.02 20.25
N GLY A 97 -8.91 0.26 20.24
CA GLY A 97 -8.81 -0.99 19.46
C GLY A 97 -8.43 -0.81 17.99
N GLY A 98 -8.12 0.42 17.57
CA GLY A 98 -7.53 0.74 16.28
C GLY A 98 -6.19 1.44 16.41
N PHE A 99 -5.53 1.71 15.28
CA PHE A 99 -4.39 2.60 15.17
C PHE A 99 -4.82 3.92 14.57
N SER A 100 -4.40 5.03 15.18
CA SER A 100 -4.64 6.38 14.72
C SER A 100 -3.32 7.14 14.53
N LEU A 101 -2.60 6.85 13.44
CA LEU A 101 -1.32 7.48 13.09
C LEU A 101 -1.46 8.44 11.89
N PRO A 102 -1.13 9.74 12.03
CA PRO A 102 -1.10 10.68 10.91
C PRO A 102 -0.09 10.29 9.84
N GLN A 103 -0.59 10.12 8.60
CA GLN A 103 0.23 9.71 7.47
C GLN A 103 1.21 10.81 7.05
N LYS A 104 2.49 10.47 6.95
CA LYS A 104 3.56 11.44 6.63
C LYS A 104 3.34 12.15 5.30
N LYS A 105 2.81 11.44 4.30
CA LYS A 105 2.67 11.97 2.92
C LYS A 105 1.54 13.00 2.80
N THR A 106 0.42 12.77 3.49
CA THR A 106 -0.84 13.48 3.24
C THR A 106 -1.35 14.24 4.45
N GLY A 107 -0.84 13.98 5.65
CA GLY A 107 -1.37 14.51 6.90
C GLY A 107 -2.68 13.86 7.36
N PHE A 108 -3.36 13.10 6.47
CA PHE A 108 -4.58 12.37 6.81
C PHE A 108 -4.32 11.38 7.94
N GLN A 109 -5.21 11.35 8.92
CA GLN A 109 -5.14 10.50 10.10
C GLN A 109 -6.24 9.43 10.00
N PRO A 110 -5.93 8.27 9.38
CA PRO A 110 -6.88 7.17 9.32
C PRO A 110 -7.02 6.51 10.69
N TRP A 111 -8.20 5.95 10.96
CA TRP A 111 -8.43 5.05 12.09
C TRP A 111 -8.48 3.62 11.57
N CYS A 112 -7.42 2.85 11.82
CA CYS A 112 -7.24 1.51 11.29
C CYS A 112 -7.51 0.45 12.37
N PRO A 113 -8.60 -0.35 12.27
CA PRO A 113 -8.87 -1.40 13.24
C PRO A 113 -7.70 -2.38 13.38
N ILE A 114 -7.43 -2.82 14.61
CA ILE A 114 -6.53 -3.94 14.86
C ILE A 114 -7.35 -5.22 14.67
N PHE A 115 -7.16 -5.88 13.52
CA PHE A 115 -7.87 -7.13 13.23
C PHE A 115 -7.41 -8.26 14.14
N PRO A 116 -8.26 -9.27 14.41
CA PRO A 116 -7.91 -10.40 15.28
C PRO A 116 -6.60 -11.10 14.88
N GLU A 117 -6.31 -11.21 13.58
CA GLU A 117 -5.06 -11.81 13.10
C GLU A 117 -3.84 -10.96 13.44
N LEU A 118 -3.98 -9.63 13.39
CA LEU A 118 -2.92 -8.71 13.79
C LEU A 118 -2.77 -8.65 15.30
N GLU A 119 -3.89 -8.67 16.04
CA GLU A 119 -3.90 -8.72 17.50
C GLU A 119 -3.18 -9.97 18.02
N ALA A 120 -3.48 -11.14 17.44
CA ALA A 120 -2.82 -12.40 17.79
C ALA A 120 -1.30 -12.36 17.54
N GLU A 121 -0.86 -11.74 16.44
CA GLU A 121 0.57 -11.52 16.17
C GLU A 121 1.19 -10.58 17.20
N MET A 122 0.50 -9.48 17.52
CA MET A 122 0.94 -8.45 18.47
C MET A 122 1.03 -8.94 19.91
N ALA A 123 0.26 -9.97 20.30
CA ALA A 123 0.25 -10.51 21.66
C ALA A 123 1.64 -10.96 22.13
N ASN A 124 2.50 -11.40 21.20
CA ASN A 124 3.85 -11.87 21.49
C ASN A 124 4.93 -10.77 21.35
N TRP A 125 4.55 -9.52 21.05
CA TRP A 125 5.51 -8.44 20.86
C TRP A 125 5.84 -7.74 22.19
N GLU A 126 7.10 -7.38 22.34
CA GLU A 126 7.55 -6.56 23.46
C GLU A 126 6.81 -5.22 23.47
N LYS A 127 6.18 -4.90 24.61
CA LYS A 127 5.50 -3.62 24.84
C LYS A 127 6.51 -2.59 25.31
N ARG A 128 6.79 -1.60 24.47
CA ARG A 128 7.67 -0.47 24.80
C ARG A 128 7.22 0.82 24.11
N PRO A 129 7.59 2.00 24.62
CA PRO A 129 7.39 3.25 23.89
C PRO A 129 8.11 3.23 22.54
N GLY A 130 7.50 3.88 21.55
CA GLY A 130 8.06 4.03 20.21
C GLY A 130 7.63 2.94 19.20
N PRO A 131 8.29 2.90 18.03
CA PRO A 131 7.82 2.06 16.92
C PRO A 131 7.95 0.56 17.19
N TYR A 132 7.02 -0.21 16.62
CA TYR A 132 7.07 -1.68 16.63
C TYR A 132 8.28 -2.25 15.87
N LEU A 133 8.72 -1.56 14.82
CA LEU A 133 9.79 -1.99 13.94
C LEU A 133 11.14 -1.47 14.44
N ILE A 134 11.84 -2.32 15.17
CA ILE A 134 13.14 -2.05 15.78
C ILE A 134 14.14 -3.07 15.26
N GLN A 135 15.37 -2.62 14.97
CA GLN A 135 16.45 -3.48 14.54
C GLN A 135 16.91 -4.36 15.71
N GLU A 136 16.97 -5.67 15.48
CA GLU A 136 17.35 -6.65 16.53
C GLU A 136 18.86 -6.94 16.55
N THR A 137 19.57 -6.68 15.45
CA THR A 137 20.99 -7.05 15.31
C THR A 137 21.85 -5.93 14.71
N GLY A 138 23.18 -6.10 14.82
CA GLY A 138 24.17 -5.20 14.22
C GLY A 138 24.29 -3.84 14.93
N LYS A 139 24.97 -2.88 14.28
CA LYS A 139 25.25 -1.53 14.84
C LYS A 139 23.98 -0.71 15.12
N GLY A 140 22.85 -1.12 14.55
CA GLY A 140 21.55 -0.48 14.73
C GLY A 140 20.67 -1.14 15.79
N ALA A 141 21.14 -2.19 16.48
CA ALA A 141 20.35 -2.91 17.46
C ALA A 141 19.70 -1.96 18.48
N GLY A 142 18.40 -2.15 18.74
CA GLY A 142 17.58 -1.30 19.62
C GLY A 142 17.08 0.00 18.98
N LYS A 143 17.48 0.34 17.74
CA LYS A 143 17.01 1.56 17.05
C LYS A 143 15.85 1.26 16.09
N PRO A 144 14.91 2.21 15.90
CA PRO A 144 13.87 2.09 14.89
C PRO A 144 14.42 1.83 13.49
N PHE A 145 13.67 1.08 12.69
CA PHE A 145 13.95 0.97 11.27
C PHE A 145 13.70 2.32 10.58
N SER A 146 14.59 2.71 9.68
CA SER A 146 14.27 3.69 8.65
C SER A 146 13.58 3.00 7.47
N THR A 147 12.84 3.77 6.66
CA THR A 147 12.23 3.25 5.42
C THR A 147 13.25 2.55 4.52
N ASN A 148 14.46 3.11 4.36
CA ASN A 148 15.49 2.51 3.51
C ASN A 148 16.02 1.20 4.09
N GLN A 149 16.15 1.08 5.41
CA GLN A 149 16.55 -0.18 6.03
C GLN A 149 15.49 -1.26 5.84
N LEU A 150 14.20 -0.90 5.95
CA LEU A 150 13.13 -1.86 5.74
C LEU A 150 13.04 -2.35 4.28
N TRP A 151 13.37 -1.49 3.31
CA TRP A 151 13.57 -1.92 1.91
C TRP A 151 14.73 -2.90 1.77
N LYS A 152 15.88 -2.61 2.41
CA LYS A 152 17.04 -3.52 2.38
C LYS A 152 16.72 -4.89 2.96
N GLU A 153 15.94 -4.96 4.04
CA GLU A 153 15.53 -6.25 4.61
C GLU A 153 14.63 -7.04 3.67
N LEU A 154 13.70 -6.37 2.98
CA LEU A 154 12.89 -7.02 1.95
C LEU A 154 13.75 -7.50 0.77
N ASP A 155 14.68 -6.66 0.30
CA ASP A 155 15.58 -7.02 -0.81
C ASP A 155 16.43 -8.26 -0.47
N LYS A 156 17.01 -8.31 0.73
CA LYS A 156 17.73 -9.51 1.22
C LYS A 156 16.85 -10.75 1.26
N ALA A 157 15.58 -10.60 1.65
CA ALA A 157 14.64 -11.73 1.65
C ALA A 157 14.32 -12.20 0.24
N ARG A 158 14.13 -11.29 -0.73
CA ARG A 158 13.94 -11.66 -2.14
C ARG A 158 15.15 -12.34 -2.75
N GLU A 159 16.36 -11.94 -2.37
CA GLU A 159 17.61 -12.57 -2.83
C GLU A 159 17.72 -14.03 -2.34
N LYS A 160 17.21 -14.31 -1.14
CA LYS A 160 17.24 -15.65 -0.53
C LYS A 160 16.07 -16.54 -0.93
N HIS A 161 14.92 -15.94 -1.26
CA HIS A 161 13.66 -16.65 -1.44
C HIS A 161 13.01 -16.23 -2.78
N PRO A 162 13.14 -17.05 -3.83
CA PRO A 162 12.54 -16.79 -5.15
C PRO A 162 11.03 -16.57 -5.10
N GLU A 163 10.34 -17.13 -4.11
CA GLU A 163 8.90 -16.95 -3.90
C GLU A 163 8.52 -15.48 -3.72
N LEU A 164 9.43 -14.66 -3.17
CA LEU A 164 9.23 -13.22 -2.96
C LEU A 164 9.66 -12.38 -4.17
N GLU A 165 9.94 -12.96 -5.33
CA GLU A 165 10.33 -12.22 -6.53
C GLU A 165 9.30 -11.14 -6.89
N GLY A 166 9.78 -9.91 -7.11
CA GLY A 166 8.92 -8.76 -7.45
C GLY A 166 8.04 -8.25 -6.30
N ALA A 167 8.13 -8.84 -5.11
CA ALA A 167 7.41 -8.37 -3.92
C ALA A 167 7.91 -6.98 -3.49
N VAL A 168 6.95 -6.08 -3.22
CA VAL A 168 7.21 -4.69 -2.80
C VAL A 168 6.26 -4.26 -1.70
N TRP A 169 6.69 -3.38 -0.79
CA TRP A 169 5.86 -2.91 0.33
C TRP A 169 4.54 -2.28 -0.11
N HIS A 170 4.53 -1.51 -1.20
CA HIS A 170 3.30 -0.92 -1.74
C HIS A 170 2.30 -1.97 -2.26
N GLY A 171 2.77 -3.19 -2.59
CA GLY A 171 1.90 -4.30 -2.97
C GLY A 171 1.01 -4.74 -1.81
N LEU A 172 1.55 -4.81 -0.59
CA LEU A 172 0.78 -5.20 0.60
C LEU A 172 -0.33 -4.20 0.93
N ARG A 173 -0.12 -2.91 0.65
CA ARG A 173 -1.17 -1.89 0.76
C ARG A 173 -2.33 -2.15 -0.23
N ALA A 174 -2.03 -2.66 -1.42
CA ALA A 174 -3.07 -3.13 -2.35
C ALA A 174 -3.77 -4.40 -1.82
N ASN A 175 -3.01 -5.35 -1.26
CA ASN A 175 -3.60 -6.56 -0.65
C ASN A 175 -4.57 -6.21 0.50
N ALA A 176 -4.22 -5.26 1.35
CA ALA A 176 -5.07 -4.79 2.45
C ALA A 176 -6.42 -4.29 1.93
N VAL A 177 -6.38 -3.41 0.92
CA VAL A 177 -7.57 -2.84 0.27
C VAL A 177 -8.41 -3.93 -0.42
N ILE A 178 -7.78 -4.84 -1.16
CA ILE A 178 -8.46 -5.94 -1.84
C ILE A 178 -9.15 -6.87 -0.83
N ARG A 179 -8.49 -7.19 0.29
CA ARG A 179 -9.05 -8.03 1.37
C ARG A 179 -10.32 -7.39 1.95
N LEU A 180 -10.27 -6.10 2.27
CA LEU A 180 -11.43 -5.38 2.81
C LEU A 180 -12.58 -5.31 1.80
N ARG A 181 -12.25 -5.06 0.53
CA ARG A 181 -13.26 -5.08 -0.53
C ARG A 181 -13.93 -6.44 -0.67
N GLN A 182 -13.17 -7.53 -0.60
CA GLN A 182 -13.69 -8.90 -0.62
C GLN A 182 -14.54 -9.23 0.61
N ALA A 183 -14.31 -8.55 1.74
CA ALA A 183 -15.17 -8.58 2.92
C ALA A 183 -16.40 -7.66 2.81
N ASN A 184 -16.69 -7.12 1.62
CA ASN A 184 -17.84 -6.25 1.30
C ASN A 184 -17.84 -4.87 1.97
N TYR A 185 -16.68 -4.37 2.41
CA TYR A 185 -16.58 -2.97 2.83
C TYR A 185 -16.69 -2.01 1.64
N THR A 186 -17.36 -0.88 1.87
CA THR A 186 -17.51 0.19 0.87
C THR A 186 -16.17 0.90 0.61
N GLY A 187 -16.05 1.56 -0.54
CA GLY A 187 -14.86 2.36 -0.85
C GLY A 187 -14.59 3.45 0.19
N GLN A 188 -15.65 4.05 0.74
CA GLN A 188 -15.54 5.06 1.80
C GLN A 188 -14.99 4.46 3.09
N GLN A 189 -15.55 3.34 3.57
CA GLN A 189 -15.06 2.66 4.77
C GLN A 189 -13.58 2.25 4.64
N ILE A 190 -13.18 1.76 3.46
CA ILE A 190 -11.78 1.41 3.18
C ILE A 190 -10.90 2.67 3.14
N SER A 191 -11.40 3.77 2.57
CA SER A 191 -10.70 5.06 2.52
C SER A 191 -10.40 5.59 3.93
N ASP A 192 -11.42 5.63 4.78
CA ASP A 192 -11.32 6.12 6.15
C ASP A 192 -10.35 5.28 6.99
N MET A 193 -10.40 3.96 6.77
CA MET A 193 -9.53 3.00 7.44
C MET A 193 -8.06 3.08 7.00
N VAL A 194 -7.79 3.18 5.69
CA VAL A 194 -6.43 3.01 5.12
C VAL A 194 -5.78 4.36 4.78
N GLY A 195 -6.55 5.45 4.71
CA GLY A 195 -6.11 6.77 4.25
C GLY A 195 -5.70 6.75 2.77
N MET A 196 -6.55 6.17 1.92
CA MET A 196 -6.35 6.04 0.48
C MET A 196 -7.54 6.64 -0.26
N SER A 197 -7.30 7.38 -1.35
CA SER A 197 -8.41 7.91 -2.15
C SER A 197 -9.26 6.79 -2.75
N ILE A 198 -10.56 7.06 -2.92
CA ILE A 198 -11.52 6.09 -3.45
C ILE A 198 -11.12 5.64 -4.86
N GLU A 199 -10.61 6.54 -5.70
CA GLU A 199 -10.19 6.21 -7.07
C GLU A 199 -9.04 5.20 -7.08
N MET A 200 -8.12 5.31 -6.11
CA MET A 200 -7.02 4.36 -5.97
C MET A 200 -7.51 3.02 -5.42
N ILE A 201 -8.48 3.04 -4.50
CA ILE A 201 -9.13 1.83 -3.99
C ILE A 201 -9.80 1.08 -5.14
N GLU A 202 -10.64 1.76 -5.92
CA GLU A 202 -11.30 1.20 -7.11
C GLU A 202 -10.29 0.66 -8.12
N ARG A 203 -9.18 1.37 -8.33
CA ARG A 203 -8.09 0.89 -9.20
C ARG A 203 -7.52 -0.44 -8.74
N TYR A 204 -7.25 -0.61 -7.44
CA TYR A 204 -6.74 -1.88 -6.90
C TYR A 204 -7.80 -2.99 -6.94
N CYS A 205 -9.06 -2.64 -6.66
CA CYS A 205 -10.16 -3.58 -6.57
C CYS A 205 -10.75 -3.98 -7.92
N ARG A 206 -10.47 -3.24 -9.00
CA ARG A 206 -11.08 -3.45 -10.34
C ARG A 206 -11.15 -4.90 -10.80
N HIS A 207 -10.09 -5.68 -10.60
CA HIS A 207 -10.08 -7.10 -10.98
C HIS A 207 -10.90 -7.98 -10.03
N ALA A 208 -10.81 -7.73 -8.72
CA ALA A 208 -11.59 -8.44 -7.72
C ALA A 208 -13.10 -8.16 -7.90
N ASP A 209 -13.46 -6.91 -8.12
CA ASP A 209 -14.84 -6.45 -8.34
C ASP A 209 -15.45 -7.07 -9.60
N ARG A 210 -14.70 -7.13 -10.72
CA ARG A 210 -15.16 -7.81 -11.95
C ARG A 210 -15.48 -9.29 -11.71
N LYS A 211 -14.61 -9.99 -10.97
CA LYS A 211 -14.82 -11.41 -10.64
C LYS A 211 -16.03 -11.58 -9.72
N ALA A 212 -16.13 -10.75 -8.67
CA ALA A 212 -17.24 -10.78 -7.73
C ALA A 212 -18.59 -10.50 -8.43
N GLY A 213 -18.64 -9.49 -9.31
CA GLY A 213 -19.82 -9.17 -10.12
C GLY A 213 -20.24 -10.34 -11.01
N GLY A 214 -19.30 -10.98 -11.72
CA GLY A 214 -19.60 -12.18 -12.52
C GLY A 214 -20.12 -13.35 -11.67
N GLN A 215 -19.55 -13.57 -10.48
CA GLN A 215 -20.02 -14.59 -9.54
C GLN A 215 -21.40 -14.29 -8.96
N ALA A 216 -21.71 -13.01 -8.72
CA ALA A 216 -23.02 -12.56 -8.27
C ALA A 216 -24.10 -12.86 -9.33
N VAL A 217 -23.82 -12.59 -10.61
CA VAL A 217 -24.71 -12.96 -11.73
C VAL A 217 -24.97 -14.46 -11.76
N LEU A 218 -23.93 -15.29 -11.61
CA LEU A 218 -24.09 -16.75 -11.56
C LEU A 218 -24.92 -17.22 -10.35
N ARG A 219 -24.77 -16.57 -9.19
CA ARG A 219 -25.56 -16.89 -7.99
C ARG A 219 -27.04 -16.56 -8.20
N GLU A 220 -27.33 -15.36 -8.68
CA GLU A 220 -28.70 -14.91 -8.93
C GLU A 220 -29.40 -15.77 -10.00
N MET A 221 -28.67 -16.17 -11.06
CA MET A 221 -29.19 -17.09 -12.07
C MET A 221 -29.57 -18.46 -11.46
N LYS A 222 -28.74 -19.02 -10.58
CA LYS A 222 -29.02 -20.28 -9.88
C LYS A 222 -30.23 -20.17 -8.96
N GLU A 223 -30.36 -19.05 -8.24
CA GLU A 223 -31.51 -18.78 -7.36
C GLU A 223 -32.81 -18.68 -8.17
N ARG A 224 -32.82 -17.89 -9.25
CA ARG A 224 -33.97 -17.77 -10.16
C ARG A 224 -34.39 -19.12 -10.76
N ASN A 225 -33.42 -19.97 -11.15
CA ASN A 225 -33.71 -21.30 -11.69
C ASN A 225 -34.27 -22.26 -10.64
N LYS A 226 -33.78 -22.20 -9.39
CA LYS A 226 -34.37 -22.95 -8.26
C LYS A 226 -35.81 -22.51 -7.98
N THR A 227 -36.08 -21.20 -7.96
CA THR A 227 -37.43 -20.68 -7.71
C THR A 227 -38.43 -21.08 -8.81
N LYS A 228 -37.97 -21.21 -10.07
CA LYS A 228 -38.80 -21.74 -11.16
C LYS A 228 -39.05 -23.24 -11.05
N ALA A 229 -38.06 -24.02 -10.62
CA ALA A 229 -38.18 -25.48 -10.47
C ALA A 229 -39.09 -25.90 -9.30
N VAL A 230 -39.22 -25.07 -8.26
CA VAL A 230 -40.11 -25.33 -7.10
C VAL A 230 -41.57 -24.95 -7.37
N LYS A 231 -41.85 -24.22 -8.46
CA LYS A 231 -43.21 -23.78 -8.85
C LYS A 231 -43.86 -24.70 -9.91
N LEU A 232 -43.20 -25.79 -10.30
CA LEU A 232 -43.71 -26.84 -11.20
C LEU A 232 -43.98 -28.10 -10.37
#